data_AF-A0A182YS77-F1
#
_entry.id   AF-A0A182YS77-F1
#
_cell.length_a   1.000
_cell.length_b   1.000
_cell.length_c   1.000
_cell.angle_alpha   90.00
_cell.angle_beta   90.00
_cell.angle_gamma   90.00
#
_symmetry.space_group_name_H-M   'P 1'
#
loop_
_entity.id
_entity.type
_entity.pdbx_description
1 polymer ?
#
loop_
_entity_poly.entity_id
_entity_poly.type
_entity_poly.pdbx_seq_one_letter_code
_entity_poly.pdbx_strand_id
1 'polypeptide(L)'
;MTKEIIIIIIKKLFEKGINVAGIVSDNCSTNISCWKELGAQDYKKPYFEHPITKKNVYVFPDAPHLLKLLRNWLVDHGFNYKDQVISAKPLLDLVEGRLGAEMTPLFKLTKGHLILSSQERQNVRRAAELLSRTTAISLRRYLPNEKELANIIEMVDLWFSISSSYSPNAKLHYKRSFMGSEEQIEALDNMYTFISNMLVVGKNNIQVFQKSILMQITSVKMLFADMKEKHNIIYLSTHKLNQDLLENFFSQLRQKGGTYDHPSRLNCMYRIRLMILGKSPSIINSITSTSDSKNHIASDVYITSTDCVEYEHVTHQEKFISASIFEEADIVPDVVEVVTDNELPIHNLNEQEQDGLEYIIGYIAPEKIIIIHNHNHLLIMYLLAVYTNHLMDSLKQATKWNKFFLISTKMENLNKPPGSWKPSLAIYKLIFLNIQTILLEPLQSKEY
;
A
#
# COMPACT_ATOMS: atom_id res chain seq x y z
N MET A 1 31.17 -9.35 -5.10
CA MET A 1 31.65 -8.37 -4.10
C MET A 1 32.56 -9.13 -3.14
N THR A 2 33.69 -8.56 -2.69
CA THR A 2 34.59 -9.22 -1.72
C THR A 2 34.72 -8.39 -0.45
N LYS A 3 35.17 -9.02 0.64
CA LYS A 3 35.46 -8.36 1.91
C LYS A 3 36.40 -7.17 1.75
N GLU A 4 37.47 -7.35 0.97
CA GLU A 4 38.52 -6.34 0.78
C GLU A 4 37.94 -5.07 0.14
N ILE A 5 37.12 -5.24 -0.90
CA ILE A 5 36.48 -4.12 -1.60
C ILE A 5 35.53 -3.37 -0.66
N ILE A 6 34.71 -4.09 0.11
CA ILE A 6 33.80 -3.47 1.08
C ILE A 6 34.57 -2.66 2.12
N ILE A 7 35.63 -3.23 2.70
CA ILE A 7 36.46 -2.53 3.70
C ILE A 7 37.11 -1.28 3.10
N ILE A 8 37.62 -1.35 1.85
CA ILE A 8 38.20 -0.19 1.17
C ILE A 8 37.15 0.91 0.94
N ILE A 9 35.94 0.55 0.49
CA ILE A 9 34.87 1.51 0.25
C ILE A 9 34.47 2.20 1.57
N ILE A 10 34.30 1.43 2.65
CA ILE A 10 33.94 1.97 3.97
C ILE A 10 35.01 2.95 4.46
N LYS A 11 36.30 2.62 4.33
CA LYS A 11 37.40 3.54 4.68
C LYS A 11 37.35 4.84 3.90
N LYS A 12 37.18 4.76 2.58
CA LYS A 12 37.08 5.95 1.71
C LYS A 12 35.87 6.82 2.01
N LEU A 13 34.73 6.21 2.34
CA LEU A 13 33.54 6.97 2.76
C LEU A 13 33.78 7.68 4.09
N PHE A 14 34.43 7.00 5.04
CA PHE A 14 34.79 7.60 6.32
C PHE A 14 35.76 8.77 6.18
N GLU A 15 36.76 8.69 5.29
CA GLU A 15 37.66 9.80 4.95
C GLU A 15 36.92 11.04 4.40
N LYS A 16 35.70 10.86 3.89
CA LYS A 16 34.81 11.93 3.43
C LYS A 16 33.77 12.35 4.47
N GLY A 17 33.87 11.88 5.70
CA GLY A 17 32.93 12.18 6.78
C GLY A 17 31.62 11.39 6.72
N ILE A 18 31.52 10.38 5.84
CA ILE A 18 30.31 9.54 5.72
C ILE A 18 30.48 8.30 6.59
N ASN A 19 29.63 8.17 7.61
CA ASN A 19 29.61 7.01 8.49
C ASN A 19 28.69 5.91 7.93
N VAL A 20 29.26 4.76 7.60
CA VAL A 20 28.50 3.60 7.11
C VAL A 20 27.95 2.81 8.30
N ALA A 21 26.65 2.88 8.53
CA ALA A 21 25.97 2.15 9.62
C ALA A 21 25.50 0.74 9.22
N GLY A 22 25.33 0.48 7.93
CA GLY A 22 24.94 -0.84 7.45
C GLY A 22 25.15 -1.03 5.95
N ILE A 23 25.10 -2.29 5.53
CA ILE A 23 25.16 -2.72 4.14
C ILE A 23 23.93 -3.55 3.81
N VAL A 24 23.42 -3.41 2.59
CA VAL A 24 22.24 -4.13 2.10
C VAL A 24 22.64 -4.98 0.90
N SER A 25 22.16 -6.22 0.83
CA SER A 25 22.31 -7.08 -0.34
C SER A 25 21.26 -8.19 -0.38
N ASP A 26 21.01 -8.75 -1.55
CA ASP A 26 20.30 -10.03 -1.67
C ASP A 26 21.02 -11.17 -0.92
N ASN A 27 20.36 -12.31 -0.77
CA ASN A 27 20.91 -13.50 -0.12
C ASN A 27 21.42 -14.54 -1.14
N CYS A 28 22.01 -14.10 -2.25
CA CYS A 28 22.71 -15.03 -3.15
C CYS A 28 23.94 -15.66 -2.45
N SER A 29 24.38 -16.82 -2.91
CA SER A 29 25.47 -17.59 -2.28
C SER A 29 26.77 -16.79 -2.15
N THR A 30 27.10 -15.96 -3.14
CA THR A 30 28.27 -15.08 -3.12
C THR A 30 28.18 -14.00 -2.05
N ASN A 31 27.00 -13.41 -1.84
CA ASN A 31 26.82 -12.38 -0.82
C ASN A 31 26.84 -12.99 0.59
N ILE A 32 26.26 -14.18 0.77
CA ILE A 32 26.33 -14.93 2.03
C ILE A 32 27.78 -15.28 2.39
N SER A 33 28.58 -15.73 1.42
CA SER A 33 30.01 -15.97 1.65
C SER A 33 30.72 -14.70 2.11
N CYS A 34 30.43 -13.57 1.47
CA CYS A 34 31.00 -12.29 1.83
C CYS A 34 30.60 -11.84 3.24
N TRP A 35 29.34 -12.02 3.65
CA TRP A 35 28.90 -11.74 5.03
C TRP A 35 29.67 -12.58 6.05
N LYS A 36 29.89 -13.86 5.74
CA LYS A 36 30.68 -14.77 6.59
C LYS A 36 32.13 -14.31 6.71
N GLU A 37 32.76 -13.93 5.61
CA GLU A 37 34.14 -13.41 5.59
C GLU A 37 34.28 -12.10 6.38
N LEU A 38 33.24 -11.25 6.36
CA LEU A 38 33.18 -10.03 7.17
C LEU A 38 32.99 -10.32 8.66
N GLY A 39 32.50 -11.50 9.04
CA GLY A 39 32.23 -11.90 10.42
C GLY A 39 30.75 -11.88 10.81
N ALA A 40 29.85 -11.53 9.90
CA ALA A 40 28.40 -11.42 10.12
C ALA A 40 27.64 -12.70 9.69
N GLN A 41 28.15 -13.88 10.08
CA GLN A 41 27.55 -15.17 9.69
C GLN A 41 26.34 -15.57 10.55
N ASP A 42 26.29 -15.09 11.79
CA ASP A 42 25.24 -15.44 12.75
C ASP A 42 24.10 -14.42 12.66
N TYR A 43 22.88 -14.89 12.43
CA TYR A 43 21.71 -14.02 12.38
C TYR A 43 21.42 -13.32 13.71
N LYS A 44 21.97 -13.81 14.84
CA LYS A 44 21.92 -13.14 16.15
C LYS A 44 22.96 -12.04 16.32
N LYS A 45 24.03 -12.06 15.53
CA LYS A 45 25.09 -11.03 15.49
C LYS A 45 25.30 -10.58 14.05
N PRO A 46 24.31 -9.89 13.46
CA PRO A 46 24.29 -9.60 12.03
C PRO A 46 25.10 -8.35 11.70
N TYR A 47 26.33 -8.27 12.21
CA TYR A 47 27.19 -7.10 12.06
C TYR A 47 28.67 -7.49 12.07
N PHE A 48 29.50 -6.56 11.61
CA PHE A 48 30.95 -6.62 11.72
C PHE A 48 31.49 -5.26 12.17
N GLU A 49 32.74 -5.22 12.60
CA GLU A 49 33.35 -3.96 13.05
C GLU A 49 33.77 -3.08 11.88
N HIS A 50 33.41 -1.80 11.95
CA HIS A 50 33.91 -0.78 11.05
C HIS A 50 35.45 -0.72 11.14
N PRO A 51 36.17 -0.71 9.99
CA PRO A 51 37.63 -0.88 9.96
C PRO A 51 38.43 0.23 10.67
N ILE A 52 37.82 1.41 10.87
CA ILE A 52 38.42 2.56 11.55
C ILE A 52 37.78 2.79 12.93
N THR A 53 36.49 3.16 12.98
CA THR A 53 35.79 3.51 14.23
C THR A 53 35.50 2.36 15.17
N LYS A 54 35.63 1.10 14.73
CA LYS A 54 35.26 -0.12 15.48
C LYS A 54 33.78 -0.21 15.86
N LYS A 55 32.94 0.71 15.39
CA LYS A 55 31.48 0.64 15.56
C LYS A 55 30.89 -0.47 14.69
N ASN A 56 29.75 -1.00 15.08
CA ASN A 56 29.05 -2.02 14.32
C ASN A 56 28.58 -1.48 12.95
N VAL A 57 28.79 -2.28 11.91
CA VAL A 57 28.20 -2.14 10.58
C VAL A 57 27.25 -3.32 10.38
N TYR A 58 25.95 -3.02 10.33
CA TYR A 58 24.89 -4.03 10.26
C TYR A 58 24.69 -4.57 8.84
N VAL A 59 24.40 -5.86 8.72
CA VAL A 59 24.10 -6.52 7.43
C VAL A 59 22.59 -6.70 7.30
N PHE A 60 22.03 -6.19 6.21
CA PHE A 60 20.61 -6.26 5.90
C PHE A 60 20.39 -7.12 4.65
N PRO A 61 19.84 -8.33 4.81
CA PRO A 61 19.24 -9.04 3.70
C PRO A 61 18.03 -8.28 3.15
N ASP A 62 17.93 -8.19 1.84
CA ASP A 62 16.91 -7.41 1.15
C ASP A 62 15.47 -7.90 1.41
N ALA A 63 14.65 -7.12 2.13
CA ALA A 63 13.31 -7.54 2.56
C ALA A 63 12.33 -7.84 1.40
N PRO A 64 12.23 -7.03 0.33
CA PRO A 64 11.48 -7.38 -0.88
C PRO A 64 11.88 -8.73 -1.47
N HIS A 65 13.19 -9.02 -1.56
CA HIS A 65 13.66 -10.33 -2.01
C HIS A 65 13.25 -11.46 -1.06
N LEU A 66 13.36 -11.25 0.25
CA LEU A 66 12.96 -12.24 1.26
C LEU A 66 11.45 -12.55 1.21
N LEU A 67 10.60 -11.56 0.97
CA LEU A 67 9.16 -11.77 0.79
C LEU A 67 8.89 -12.69 -0.41
N LYS A 68 9.59 -12.47 -1.54
CA LYS A 68 9.48 -13.34 -2.72
C LYS A 68 9.88 -14.77 -2.41
N LEU A 69 10.99 -14.97 -1.69
CA LEU A 69 11.44 -16.30 -1.30
C LEU A 69 10.43 -16.98 -0.39
N LEU A 70 9.93 -16.27 0.63
CA LEU A 70 8.91 -16.79 1.54
C LEU A 70 7.66 -17.24 0.78
N ARG A 71 7.16 -16.42 -0.16
CA ARG A 71 6.07 -16.78 -1.05
C ARG A 71 6.39 -18.04 -1.85
N ASN A 72 7.54 -18.09 -2.50
CA ASN A 72 7.91 -19.22 -3.36
C ASN A 72 7.97 -20.53 -2.54
N TRP A 73 8.57 -20.51 -1.35
CA TRP A 73 8.61 -21.68 -0.47
C TRP A 73 7.23 -22.12 0.03
N LEU A 74 6.34 -21.17 0.34
CA LEU A 74 4.95 -21.47 0.71
C LEU A 74 4.20 -22.15 -0.44
N VAL A 75 4.36 -21.62 -1.66
CA VAL A 75 3.68 -22.14 -2.87
C VAL A 75 4.20 -23.51 -3.28
N ASP A 76 5.52 -23.71 -3.26
CA ASP A 76 6.14 -24.94 -3.76
C ASP A 76 6.07 -26.11 -2.77
N HIS A 77 6.12 -25.81 -1.47
CA HIS A 77 6.33 -26.83 -0.43
C HIS A 77 5.37 -26.70 0.75
N GLY A 78 5.14 -25.47 1.22
CA GLY A 78 4.46 -25.23 2.49
C GLY A 78 5.39 -25.37 3.70
N PHE A 79 4.82 -25.18 4.89
CA PHE A 79 5.54 -25.11 6.16
C PHE A 79 4.94 -26.05 7.21
N ASN A 80 5.80 -26.67 8.00
CA ASN A 80 5.45 -27.34 9.24
C ASN A 80 5.62 -26.35 10.40
N TYR A 81 4.54 -26.06 11.12
CA TYR A 81 4.55 -25.15 12.27
C TYR A 81 3.48 -25.58 13.28
N LYS A 82 3.83 -25.64 14.58
CA LYS A 82 2.95 -26.13 15.66
C LYS A 82 2.25 -27.47 15.33
N ASP A 83 3.02 -28.42 14.80
CA ASP A 83 2.53 -29.74 14.36
C ASP A 83 1.44 -29.71 13.27
N GLN A 84 1.27 -28.58 12.59
CA GLN A 84 0.35 -28.40 11.48
C GLN A 84 1.12 -28.15 10.18
N VAL A 85 0.58 -28.69 9.08
CA VAL A 85 1.08 -28.44 7.73
C VAL A 85 0.31 -27.28 7.13
N ILE A 86 0.99 -26.14 6.96
CA ILE A 86 0.48 -24.96 6.27
C ILE A 86 0.83 -25.09 4.80
N SER A 87 -0.18 -25.19 3.94
CA SER A 87 0.00 -25.31 2.50
C SER A 87 -0.59 -24.11 1.77
N ALA A 88 -0.22 -23.94 0.50
CA ALA A 88 -0.83 -22.94 -0.37
C ALA A 88 -2.19 -23.36 -0.94
N LYS A 89 -2.69 -24.57 -0.62
CA LYS A 89 -3.95 -25.08 -1.17
C LYS A 89 -5.16 -24.18 -0.84
N PRO A 90 -5.36 -23.71 0.41
CA PRO A 90 -6.44 -22.77 0.70
C PRO A 90 -6.38 -21.47 -0.10
N LEU A 91 -5.17 -21.02 -0.48
CA LEU A 91 -5.03 -19.84 -1.34
C LEU A 91 -5.48 -20.12 -2.77
N LEU A 92 -5.27 -21.35 -3.27
CA LEU A 92 -5.79 -21.77 -4.57
C LEU A 92 -7.32 -21.78 -4.54
N ASP A 93 -7.90 -22.41 -3.51
CA ASP A 93 -9.35 -22.48 -3.32
C ASP A 93 -9.97 -21.06 -3.22
N LEU A 94 -9.30 -20.15 -2.52
CA LEU A 94 -9.70 -18.73 -2.42
C LEU A 94 -9.68 -18.03 -3.79
N VAL A 95 -8.64 -18.25 -4.59
CA VAL A 95 -8.51 -17.67 -5.93
C VAL A 95 -9.53 -18.25 -6.90
N GLU A 96 -9.84 -19.55 -6.79
CA GLU A 96 -10.88 -20.20 -7.59
C GLU A 96 -12.27 -19.65 -7.26
N GLY A 97 -12.59 -19.50 -5.96
CA GLY A 97 -13.83 -18.86 -5.53
C GLY A 97 -13.97 -17.42 -6.05
N ARG A 98 -12.87 -16.66 -6.03
CA ARG A 98 -12.79 -15.29 -6.60
C ARG A 98 -13.08 -15.24 -8.10
N LEU A 99 -12.80 -16.29 -8.86
CA LEU A 99 -13.07 -16.32 -10.30
C LEU A 99 -14.55 -16.60 -10.62
N GLY A 100 -15.32 -17.08 -9.64
CA GLY A 100 -16.76 -17.31 -9.77
C GLY A 100 -17.62 -16.07 -9.46
N ALA A 101 -17.00 -14.95 -9.06
CA ALA A 101 -17.67 -13.69 -8.74
C ALA A 101 -17.16 -12.58 -9.66
N GLU A 102 -18.07 -11.81 -10.27
CA GLU A 102 -17.68 -10.65 -11.09
C GLU A 102 -17.17 -9.51 -10.23
N MET A 103 -17.80 -9.29 -9.07
CA MET A 103 -17.47 -8.25 -8.12
C MET A 103 -16.99 -8.89 -6.82
N THR A 104 -15.80 -8.52 -6.36
CA THR A 104 -15.18 -9.20 -5.20
C THR A 104 -14.15 -8.29 -4.52
N PRO A 105 -14.05 -8.29 -3.18
CA PRO A 105 -13.02 -7.55 -2.47
C PRO A 105 -11.61 -8.08 -2.78
N LEU A 106 -11.50 -9.27 -3.39
CA LEU A 106 -10.28 -9.95 -3.80
C LEU A 106 -9.82 -9.60 -5.22
N PHE A 107 -10.20 -8.43 -5.74
CA PHE A 107 -9.98 -8.03 -7.14
C PHE A 107 -8.52 -8.17 -7.62
N LYS A 108 -7.54 -7.98 -6.72
CA LYS A 108 -6.09 -8.10 -7.03
C LYS A 108 -5.61 -9.54 -7.24
N LEU A 109 -6.21 -10.51 -6.56
CA LEU A 109 -5.73 -11.90 -6.60
C LEU A 109 -6.14 -12.56 -7.91
N THR A 110 -5.22 -13.31 -8.51
CA THR A 110 -5.42 -14.03 -9.77
C THR A 110 -4.67 -15.36 -9.72
N LYS A 111 -4.97 -16.29 -10.65
CA LYS A 111 -4.20 -17.56 -10.78
C LYS A 111 -2.70 -17.33 -10.89
N GLY A 112 -2.28 -16.23 -11.53
CA GLY A 112 -0.88 -15.83 -11.67
C GLY A 112 -0.18 -15.47 -10.36
N HIS A 113 -0.86 -15.45 -9.20
CA HIS A 113 -0.22 -15.26 -7.90
C HIS A 113 0.38 -16.56 -7.33
N LEU A 114 -0.19 -17.70 -7.72
CA LEU A 114 0.14 -19.04 -7.20
C LEU A 114 0.76 -19.92 -8.29
N ILE A 115 0.25 -19.83 -9.53
CA ILE A 115 0.82 -20.50 -10.70
C ILE A 115 1.75 -19.50 -11.39
N LEU A 116 3.04 -19.62 -11.12
CA LEU A 116 4.06 -18.64 -11.52
C LEU A 116 5.10 -19.24 -12.46
N SER A 117 5.35 -18.57 -13.59
CA SER A 117 6.56 -18.80 -14.38
C SER A 117 7.82 -18.37 -13.62
N SER A 118 8.99 -18.82 -14.10
CA SER A 118 10.29 -18.45 -13.53
C SER A 118 10.51 -16.93 -13.46
N GLN A 119 10.03 -16.18 -14.45
CA GLN A 119 10.11 -14.72 -14.49
C GLN A 119 9.15 -14.08 -13.47
N GLU A 120 7.91 -14.56 -13.38
CA GLU A 120 6.90 -14.00 -12.47
C GLU A 120 7.21 -14.25 -10.99
N ARG A 121 8.02 -15.27 -10.69
CA ARG A 121 8.56 -15.50 -9.33
C ARG A 121 9.41 -14.32 -8.84
N GLN A 122 9.96 -13.50 -9.74
CA GLN A 122 10.72 -12.30 -9.40
C GLN A 122 9.87 -11.07 -9.11
N ASN A 123 8.56 -11.14 -9.34
CA ASN A 123 7.64 -10.02 -9.14
C ASN A 123 7.29 -9.86 -7.65
N VAL A 124 7.83 -8.80 -7.03
CA VAL A 124 7.58 -8.46 -5.61
C VAL A 124 6.12 -8.08 -5.37
N ARG A 125 5.49 -7.37 -6.31
CA ARG A 125 4.09 -6.93 -6.19
C ARG A 125 3.16 -8.12 -5.99
N ARG A 126 3.28 -9.17 -6.81
CA ARG A 126 2.47 -10.39 -6.66
C ARG A 126 2.70 -11.10 -5.32
N ALA A 127 3.93 -11.06 -4.78
CA ALA A 127 4.21 -11.64 -3.47
C ALA A 127 3.54 -10.82 -2.35
N ALA A 128 3.63 -9.49 -2.42
CA ALA A 128 2.99 -8.59 -1.46
C ALA A 128 1.46 -8.62 -1.52
N GLU A 129 0.87 -8.72 -2.72
CA GLU A 129 -0.59 -8.86 -2.89
C GLU A 129 -1.10 -10.19 -2.33
N LEU A 130 -0.40 -11.30 -2.60
CA LEU A 130 -0.76 -12.62 -2.08
C LEU A 130 -0.63 -12.68 -0.55
N LEU A 131 0.48 -12.20 0.00
CA LEU A 131 0.78 -12.22 1.43
C LEU A 131 0.34 -10.92 2.12
N SER A 132 -0.86 -10.44 1.79
CA SER A 132 -1.42 -9.19 2.31
C SER A 132 -2.47 -9.41 3.40
N ARG A 133 -2.68 -8.37 4.23
CA ARG A 133 -3.77 -8.35 5.21
C ARG A 133 -5.15 -8.56 4.58
N THR A 134 -5.39 -8.04 3.37
CA THR A 134 -6.65 -8.26 2.65
C THR A 134 -6.86 -9.76 2.38
N THR A 135 -5.82 -10.48 1.93
CA THR A 135 -5.89 -11.93 1.74
C THR A 135 -6.17 -12.66 3.06
N ALA A 136 -5.53 -12.25 4.16
CA ALA A 136 -5.79 -12.85 5.48
C ALA A 136 -7.24 -12.66 5.95
N ILE A 137 -7.81 -11.46 5.77
CA ILE A 137 -9.21 -11.19 6.10
C ILE A 137 -10.14 -12.06 5.25
N SER A 138 -9.88 -12.17 3.96
CA SER A 138 -10.70 -12.98 3.06
C SER A 138 -10.59 -14.48 3.34
N LEU A 139 -9.42 -14.99 3.75
CA LEU A 139 -9.30 -16.36 4.24
C LEU A 139 -10.20 -16.61 5.45
N ARG A 140 -10.23 -15.68 6.42
CA ARG A 140 -11.10 -15.81 7.60
C ARG A 140 -12.58 -15.76 7.25
N ARG A 141 -12.94 -14.96 6.24
CA ARG A 141 -14.32 -14.79 5.77
C ARG A 141 -14.82 -16.01 5.00
N TYR A 142 -14.10 -16.43 3.96
CA TYR A 142 -14.58 -17.45 3.01
C TYR A 142 -14.08 -18.87 3.33
N LEU A 143 -13.00 -19.01 4.10
CA LEU A 143 -12.41 -20.30 4.48
C LEU A 143 -12.17 -20.32 6.01
N PRO A 144 -13.22 -20.32 6.84
CA PRO A 144 -13.13 -20.13 8.29
C PRO A 144 -12.34 -21.22 9.03
N ASN A 145 -12.06 -22.35 8.40
CA ASN A 145 -11.21 -23.41 8.95
C ASN A 145 -9.70 -23.07 8.83
N GLU A 146 -9.33 -22.14 7.97
CA GLU A 146 -7.94 -21.83 7.58
C GLU A 146 -7.38 -20.63 8.36
N LYS A 147 -7.71 -20.57 9.66
CA LYS A 147 -7.35 -19.45 10.55
C LYS A 147 -5.84 -19.31 10.74
N GLU A 148 -5.12 -20.42 10.84
CA GLU A 148 -3.67 -20.37 11.09
C GLU A 148 -2.92 -19.79 9.89
N LEU A 149 -3.30 -20.17 8.67
CA LEU A 149 -2.75 -19.57 7.45
C LEU A 149 -3.04 -18.07 7.37
N ALA A 150 -4.28 -17.65 7.69
CA ALA A 150 -4.63 -16.24 7.74
C ALA A 150 -3.79 -15.45 8.75
N ASN A 151 -3.57 -16.01 9.95
CA ASN A 151 -2.74 -15.39 10.99
C ASN A 151 -1.29 -15.25 10.54
N ILE A 152 -0.74 -16.26 9.87
CA ILE A 152 0.62 -16.22 9.32
C ILE A 152 0.73 -15.17 8.22
N ILE A 153 -0.24 -15.09 7.31
CA ILE A 153 -0.21 -14.08 6.25
C ILE A 153 -0.26 -12.67 6.83
N GLU A 154 -1.12 -12.41 7.82
CA GLU A 154 -1.17 -11.10 8.49
C GLU A 154 0.13 -10.78 9.23
N MET A 155 0.75 -11.77 9.89
CA MET A 155 2.06 -11.61 10.52
C MET A 155 3.16 -11.24 9.49
N VAL A 156 3.14 -11.86 8.32
CA VAL A 156 4.07 -11.56 7.23
C VAL A 156 3.83 -10.15 6.68
N ASP A 157 2.57 -9.75 6.46
CA ASP A 157 2.20 -8.41 5.97
C ASP A 157 2.66 -7.31 6.94
N LEU A 158 2.52 -7.54 8.25
CA LEU A 158 2.99 -6.63 9.29
C LEU A 158 4.52 -6.51 9.30
N TRP A 159 5.24 -7.64 9.28
CA TRP A 159 6.70 -7.64 9.18
C TRP A 159 7.19 -6.91 7.94
N PHE A 160 6.57 -7.16 6.78
CA PHE A 160 6.96 -6.54 5.53
C PHE A 160 6.68 -5.03 5.55
N SER A 161 5.51 -4.62 6.05
CA SER A 161 5.15 -3.21 6.22
C SER A 161 6.17 -2.44 7.08
N ILE A 162 6.60 -3.04 8.19
CA ILE A 162 7.65 -2.47 9.06
C ILE A 162 9.00 -2.45 8.35
N SER A 163 9.31 -3.47 7.54
CA SER A 163 10.59 -3.60 6.84
C SER A 163 10.70 -2.77 5.55
N SER A 164 9.60 -2.16 5.09
CA SER A 164 9.55 -1.33 3.89
C SER A 164 8.84 0.02 4.10
N SER A 165 8.94 0.58 5.31
CA SER A 165 8.25 1.82 5.70
C SER A 165 8.95 3.07 5.16
N TYR A 166 8.15 4.02 4.66
CA TYR A 166 8.65 5.27 4.04
C TYR A 166 8.57 6.47 4.97
N SER A 167 7.41 6.70 5.58
CA SER A 167 7.06 7.95 6.26
C SER A 167 6.52 7.73 7.66
N PRO A 168 6.89 8.57 8.65
CA PRO A 168 6.31 8.53 9.99
C PRO A 168 4.81 8.89 10.00
N ASN A 169 4.32 9.60 8.98
CA ASN A 169 2.94 10.11 8.90
C ASN A 169 1.97 9.14 8.19
N ALA A 170 2.30 7.85 8.09
CA ALA A 170 1.40 6.87 7.50
C ALA A 170 0.10 6.76 8.31
N LYS A 171 -1.04 6.69 7.61
CA LYS A 171 -2.39 6.55 8.23
C LYS A 171 -2.47 5.32 9.15
N LEU A 172 -1.85 4.22 8.74
CA LEU A 172 -1.81 2.97 9.50
C LEU A 172 -0.56 2.92 10.38
N HIS A 173 -0.73 2.65 11.67
CA HIS A 173 0.35 2.65 12.67
C HIS A 173 1.54 1.76 12.31
N TYR A 174 1.30 0.55 11.82
CA TYR A 174 2.34 -0.40 11.39
C TYR A 174 2.97 -0.09 10.02
N LYS A 175 2.41 0.86 9.25
CA LYS A 175 3.02 1.36 8.01
C LYS A 175 3.85 2.62 8.23
N ARG A 176 3.85 3.16 9.46
CA ARG A 176 4.71 4.28 9.84
C ARG A 176 6.16 3.81 9.87
N SER A 177 7.08 4.77 9.71
CA SER A 177 8.51 4.53 9.94
C SER A 177 8.76 3.77 11.25
N PHE A 178 9.83 2.99 11.29
CA PHE A 178 10.14 2.21 12.48
C PHE A 178 10.54 3.15 13.64
N MET A 179 9.71 3.22 14.67
CA MET A 179 9.89 4.03 15.87
C MET A 179 10.26 3.18 17.09
N GLY A 180 10.28 1.85 16.93
CA GLY A 180 10.46 0.91 18.03
C GLY A 180 9.32 1.00 19.06
N SER A 181 8.09 1.22 18.59
CA SER A 181 6.91 1.08 19.46
C SER A 181 6.74 -0.38 19.88
N GLU A 182 6.05 -0.61 20.99
CA GLU A 182 5.78 -1.96 21.50
C GLU A 182 5.11 -2.83 20.43
N GLU A 183 4.10 -2.31 19.73
CA GLU A 183 3.41 -3.01 18.63
C GLU A 183 4.35 -3.41 17.48
N GLN A 184 5.28 -2.52 17.09
CA GLN A 184 6.23 -2.81 16.01
C GLN A 184 7.24 -3.87 16.44
N ILE A 185 7.73 -3.79 17.67
CA ILE A 185 8.66 -4.76 18.24
C ILE A 185 7.98 -6.13 18.37
N GLU A 186 6.74 -6.16 18.87
CA GLU A 186 5.93 -7.37 18.99
C GLU A 186 5.67 -8.01 17.61
N ALA A 187 5.32 -7.22 16.59
CA ALA A 187 5.15 -7.74 15.22
C ALA A 187 6.44 -8.39 14.68
N LEU A 188 7.61 -7.76 14.91
CA LEU A 188 8.90 -8.33 14.54
C LEU A 188 9.24 -9.60 15.33
N ASP A 189 8.93 -9.64 16.63
CA ASP A 189 9.20 -10.79 17.49
C ASP A 189 8.26 -11.98 17.21
N ASN A 190 7.01 -11.70 16.85
CA ASN A 190 6.07 -12.71 16.35
C ASN A 190 6.58 -13.34 15.06
N MET A 191 7.01 -12.52 14.09
CA MET A 191 7.61 -13.02 12.85
C MET A 191 8.90 -13.81 13.12
N TYR A 192 9.76 -13.33 14.02
CA TYR A 192 10.98 -14.03 14.41
C TYR A 192 10.67 -15.41 15.01
N THR A 193 9.69 -15.47 15.91
CA THR A 193 9.24 -16.71 16.56
C THR A 193 8.65 -17.69 15.55
N PHE A 194 7.85 -17.21 14.60
CA PHE A 194 7.33 -18.04 13.52
C PHE A 194 8.45 -18.63 12.65
N ILE A 195 9.33 -17.78 12.12
CA ILE A 195 10.40 -18.21 11.20
C ILE A 195 11.40 -19.17 11.86
N SER A 196 11.68 -18.97 13.15
CA SER A 196 12.64 -19.81 13.90
C SER A 196 12.07 -21.18 14.27
N ASN A 197 10.76 -21.30 14.43
CA ASN A 197 10.10 -22.55 14.83
C ASN A 197 9.48 -23.32 13.66
N MET A 198 9.33 -22.71 12.48
CA MET A 198 8.83 -23.41 11.30
C MET A 198 9.94 -24.18 10.58
N LEU A 199 9.56 -25.30 9.95
CA LEU A 199 10.40 -26.00 8.97
C LEU A 199 9.68 -26.05 7.62
N VAL A 200 10.45 -26.01 6.54
CA VAL A 200 9.87 -26.26 5.22
C VAL A 200 9.51 -27.75 5.11
N VAL A 201 8.34 -28.05 4.55
CA VAL A 201 7.91 -29.43 4.30
C VAL A 201 8.97 -30.17 3.46
N GLY A 202 9.39 -31.34 3.92
CA GLY A 202 10.43 -32.14 3.27
C GLY A 202 11.87 -31.65 3.52
N LYS A 203 12.08 -30.66 4.40
CA LYS A 203 13.42 -30.22 4.84
C LYS A 203 13.58 -30.45 6.33
N ASN A 204 14.75 -30.97 6.72
CA ASN A 204 15.08 -31.27 8.11
C ASN A 204 15.85 -30.14 8.81
N ASN A 205 16.25 -29.12 8.06
CA ASN A 205 17.10 -28.03 8.56
C ASN A 205 16.50 -26.68 8.16
N ILE A 206 16.80 -25.65 8.95
CA ILE A 206 16.47 -24.26 8.62
C ILE A 206 17.15 -23.84 7.31
N GLN A 207 16.36 -23.28 6.39
CA GLN A 207 16.82 -22.86 5.08
C GLN A 207 17.47 -21.47 5.13
N VAL A 208 18.20 -21.14 4.06
CA VAL A 208 18.92 -19.87 3.93
C VAL A 208 17.99 -18.65 4.07
N PHE A 209 16.84 -18.66 3.41
CA PHE A 209 15.89 -17.54 3.47
C PHE A 209 15.37 -17.30 4.90
N GLN A 210 15.14 -18.36 5.68
CA GLN A 210 14.71 -18.26 7.08
C GLN A 210 15.79 -17.57 7.90
N LYS A 211 17.05 -18.01 7.79
CA LYS A 211 18.18 -17.35 8.46
C LYS A 211 18.30 -15.88 8.06
N SER A 212 18.09 -15.57 6.78
CA SER A 212 18.13 -14.19 6.28
C SER A 212 16.99 -13.32 6.83
N ILE A 213 15.77 -13.85 7.00
CA ILE A 213 14.68 -13.11 7.65
C ILE A 213 15.01 -12.84 9.13
N LEU A 214 15.49 -13.85 9.87
CA LEU A 214 15.91 -13.67 11.27
C LEU A 214 17.04 -12.63 11.40
N MET A 215 17.97 -12.64 10.45
CA MET A 215 19.07 -11.68 10.35
C MET A 215 18.55 -10.27 10.09
N GLN A 216 17.65 -10.10 9.12
CA GLN A 216 17.05 -8.80 8.78
C GLN A 216 16.30 -8.20 9.98
N ILE A 217 15.47 -8.99 10.67
CA ILE A 217 14.73 -8.54 11.87
C ILE A 217 15.70 -8.08 12.96
N THR A 218 16.74 -8.89 13.21
CA THR A 218 17.74 -8.59 14.24
C THR A 218 18.52 -7.32 13.89
N SER A 219 18.94 -7.17 12.63
CA SER A 219 19.64 -5.98 12.15
C SER A 219 18.82 -4.70 12.29
N VAL A 220 17.51 -4.74 11.99
CA VAL A 220 16.62 -3.57 12.15
C VAL A 220 16.53 -3.17 13.61
N LYS A 221 16.28 -4.13 14.52
CA LYS A 221 16.19 -3.88 15.96
C LYS A 221 17.49 -3.30 16.52
N MET A 222 18.63 -3.90 16.18
CA MET A 222 19.95 -3.46 16.68
C MET A 222 20.38 -2.11 16.11
N LEU A 223 20.20 -1.87 14.80
CA LEU A 223 20.52 -0.58 14.19
C LEU A 223 19.70 0.54 14.82
N PHE A 224 18.40 0.33 15.02
CA PHE A 224 17.56 1.36 15.64
C PHE A 224 18.00 1.69 17.06
N ALA A 225 18.27 0.68 17.89
CA ALA A 225 18.77 0.89 19.25
C ALA A 225 20.08 1.68 19.25
N ASP A 226 21.04 1.30 18.40
CA ASP A 226 22.32 1.98 18.25
C ASP A 226 22.17 3.44 17.80
N MET A 227 21.32 3.69 16.81
CA MET A 227 21.12 5.05 16.27
C MET A 227 20.35 5.92 17.26
N LYS A 228 19.42 5.33 18.03
CA LYS A 228 18.69 6.04 19.09
C LYS A 228 19.64 6.44 20.22
N GLU A 229 20.53 5.56 20.65
CA GLU A 229 21.53 5.87 21.67
C GLU A 229 22.54 6.93 21.18
N LYS A 230 23.07 6.79 19.95
CA LYS A 230 24.16 7.63 19.44
C LYS A 230 23.71 8.99 18.90
N HIS A 231 22.51 9.06 18.33
CA HIS A 231 22.04 10.22 17.56
C HIS A 231 20.64 10.68 17.97
N ASN A 232 20.00 10.04 18.96
CA ASN A 232 18.66 10.36 19.43
C ASN A 232 17.62 10.42 18.30
N ILE A 233 17.69 9.46 17.35
CA ILE A 233 16.73 9.38 16.27
C ILE A 233 15.33 9.06 16.80
N ILE A 234 14.31 9.66 16.18
CA ILE A 234 12.90 9.43 16.52
C ILE A 234 12.35 8.22 15.74
N TYR A 235 12.83 8.05 14.50
CA TYR A 235 12.39 6.98 13.62
C TYR A 235 13.48 6.55 12.64
N LEU A 236 13.30 5.37 12.05
CA LEU A 236 14.13 4.79 11.00
C LEU A 236 13.26 4.46 9.79
N SER A 237 13.55 5.08 8.64
CA SER A 237 12.87 4.75 7.37
C SER A 237 13.46 3.46 6.80
N THR A 238 12.80 2.34 7.05
CA THR A 238 13.30 1.00 6.66
C THR A 238 13.28 0.76 5.16
N HIS A 239 12.52 1.54 4.37
CA HIS A 239 12.68 1.55 2.91
C HIS A 239 14.12 1.93 2.46
N LYS A 240 14.89 2.67 3.27
CA LYS A 240 16.31 2.96 2.97
C LYS A 240 17.24 1.77 3.30
N LEU A 241 16.71 0.67 3.84
CA LEU A 241 17.43 -0.55 4.22
C LEU A 241 17.11 -1.72 3.29
N ASN A 242 16.72 -1.41 2.05
CA ASN A 242 16.50 -2.38 0.98
C ASN A 242 17.31 -1.98 -0.28
N GLN A 243 17.32 -2.84 -1.29
CA GLN A 243 18.06 -2.58 -2.54
C GLN A 243 17.23 -1.90 -3.64
N ASP A 244 15.99 -1.46 -3.35
CA ASP A 244 15.09 -0.89 -4.36
C ASP A 244 15.69 0.36 -5.02
N LEU A 245 16.44 1.17 -4.26
CA LEU A 245 17.15 2.34 -4.82
C LEU A 245 18.17 1.93 -5.90
N LEU A 246 18.87 0.80 -5.69
CA LEU A 246 19.82 0.26 -6.65
C LEU A 246 19.11 -0.34 -7.86
N GLU A 247 17.99 -1.05 -7.65
CA GLU A 247 17.17 -1.59 -8.74
C GLU A 247 16.56 -0.48 -9.60
N ASN A 248 16.11 0.61 -8.98
CA ASN A 248 15.63 1.82 -9.65
C ASN A 248 16.75 2.48 -10.48
N PHE A 249 17.98 2.52 -9.95
CA PHE A 249 19.14 2.98 -10.71
C PHE A 249 19.39 2.11 -11.95
N PHE A 250 19.30 0.78 -11.83
CA PHE A 250 19.40 -0.11 -12.99
C PHE A 250 18.29 0.11 -14.01
N SER A 251 17.06 0.38 -13.56
CA SER A 251 15.96 0.75 -14.47
C SER A 251 16.24 2.05 -15.21
N GLN A 252 16.74 3.10 -14.55
CA GLN A 252 17.16 4.34 -15.21
C GLN A 252 18.27 4.10 -16.24
N LEU A 253 19.22 3.22 -15.92
CA LEU A 253 20.31 2.86 -16.82
C LEU A 253 19.79 2.15 -18.08
N ARG A 254 18.83 1.23 -17.95
CA ARG A 254 18.19 0.55 -19.09
C ARG A 254 17.39 1.54 -19.94
N GLN A 255 16.56 2.37 -19.31
CA GLN A 255 15.72 3.37 -19.99
C GLN A 255 16.53 4.37 -20.83
N LYS A 256 17.72 4.78 -20.38
CA LYS A 256 18.62 5.64 -21.18
C LYS A 256 19.05 5.03 -22.52
N GLY A 257 18.86 3.74 -22.72
CA GLY A 257 19.10 3.05 -23.98
C GLY A 257 17.94 3.07 -24.97
N GLY A 258 16.77 3.59 -24.59
CA GLY A 258 15.55 3.42 -25.38
C GLY A 258 15.24 1.93 -25.54
N THR A 259 15.20 1.47 -26.79
CA THR A 259 15.01 0.05 -27.14
C THR A 259 16.22 -0.84 -26.83
N TYR A 260 17.40 -0.26 -26.60
CA TYR A 260 18.61 -1.00 -26.23
C TYR A 260 18.71 -1.16 -24.71
N ASP A 261 17.86 -2.02 -24.17
CA ASP A 261 17.67 -2.30 -22.75
C ASP A 261 18.79 -3.18 -22.13
N HIS A 262 19.53 -3.93 -22.94
CA HIS A 262 20.67 -4.77 -22.51
C HIS A 262 22.02 -4.18 -22.98
N PRO A 263 22.55 -3.13 -22.31
CA PRO A 263 23.78 -2.48 -22.72
C PRO A 263 25.01 -3.37 -22.57
N SER A 264 25.95 -3.27 -23.52
CA SER A 264 27.32 -3.77 -23.35
C SER A 264 28.02 -3.07 -22.18
N ARG A 265 29.10 -3.67 -21.66
CA ARG A 265 29.87 -3.11 -20.53
C ARG A 265 30.31 -1.67 -20.78
N LEU A 266 30.78 -1.38 -21.99
CA LEU A 266 31.22 -0.03 -22.38
C LEU A 266 30.04 0.96 -22.42
N ASN A 267 28.91 0.55 -23.00
CA ASN A 267 27.70 1.36 -23.04
C ASN A 267 27.13 1.62 -21.63
N CYS A 268 27.20 0.62 -20.74
CA CYS A 268 26.86 0.78 -19.33
C CYS A 268 27.73 1.88 -18.70
N MET A 269 29.05 1.83 -18.88
CA MET A 269 29.96 2.87 -18.36
C MET A 269 29.64 4.27 -18.91
N TYR A 270 29.35 4.39 -20.21
CA TYR A 270 28.97 5.67 -20.80
C TYR A 270 27.65 6.20 -20.23
N ARG A 271 26.64 5.34 -20.06
CA ARG A 271 25.37 5.72 -19.46
C ARG A 271 25.55 6.17 -18.01
N ILE A 272 26.35 5.47 -17.21
CA ILE A 272 26.70 5.87 -15.83
C ILE A 272 27.39 7.22 -15.83
N ARG A 273 28.40 7.43 -16.69
CA ARG A 273 29.09 8.71 -16.83
C ARG A 273 28.13 9.84 -17.18
N LEU A 274 27.22 9.63 -18.12
CA LEU A 274 26.19 10.60 -18.48
C LEU A 274 25.22 10.88 -17.31
N MET A 275 24.89 9.87 -16.51
CA MET A 275 24.06 10.04 -15.31
C MET A 275 24.76 10.86 -14.23
N ILE A 276 26.06 10.65 -14.02
CA ILE A 276 26.85 11.40 -13.04
C ILE A 276 27.06 12.86 -13.49
N LEU A 277 27.40 13.06 -14.77
CA LEU A 277 27.68 14.40 -15.33
C LEU A 277 26.41 15.20 -15.64
N GLY A 278 25.32 14.53 -16.00
CA GLY A 278 24.06 15.15 -16.40
C GLY A 278 23.10 15.45 -15.25
N LYS A 279 23.41 15.03 -14.02
CA LYS A 279 22.62 15.36 -12.82
C LYS A 279 23.27 16.54 -12.08
N SER A 280 22.53 17.64 -11.89
CA SER A 280 22.77 18.55 -10.77
C SER A 280 22.62 17.75 -9.46
N PRO A 281 23.43 18.00 -8.40
CA PRO A 281 23.43 17.20 -7.16
C PRO A 281 22.07 17.05 -6.45
N SER A 282 21.05 17.84 -6.82
CA SER A 282 19.75 17.93 -6.17
C SER A 282 18.62 17.07 -6.78
N ILE A 283 18.86 16.30 -7.84
CA ILE A 283 17.78 15.56 -8.53
C ILE A 283 18.12 14.07 -8.68
N ILE A 284 17.98 13.33 -7.58
CA ILE A 284 17.62 11.92 -7.63
C ILE A 284 16.13 11.85 -7.31
N ASN A 285 15.29 12.25 -8.27
CA ASN A 285 13.85 11.99 -8.17
C ASN A 285 13.62 10.49 -8.32
N SER A 286 12.84 9.91 -7.40
CA SER A 286 12.16 8.64 -7.65
C SER A 286 11.32 8.79 -8.92
N ILE A 287 11.27 7.76 -9.76
CA ILE A 287 10.50 7.76 -11.02
C ILE A 287 9.01 7.57 -10.69
N THR A 288 8.45 8.48 -9.89
CA THR A 288 7.03 8.55 -9.56
C THR A 288 6.48 9.98 -9.64
N SER A 289 7.25 10.97 -10.07
CA SER A 289 6.73 12.31 -10.32
C SER A 289 6.25 12.46 -11.76
N THR A 290 4.95 12.30 -11.97
CA THR A 290 4.23 12.95 -13.08
C THR A 290 4.32 14.47 -12.94
N SER A 291 4.12 15.18 -14.05
CA SER A 291 4.42 16.60 -14.28
C SER A 291 3.75 17.62 -13.35
N ASP A 292 2.84 17.20 -12.48
CA ASP A 292 2.05 18.09 -11.62
C ASP A 292 2.68 18.33 -10.23
N SER A 293 3.74 17.61 -9.87
CA SER A 293 4.40 17.73 -8.55
C SER A 293 5.50 18.79 -8.48
N LYS A 294 5.54 19.76 -9.40
CA LYS A 294 6.62 20.77 -9.45
C LYS A 294 6.48 21.91 -8.41
N ASN A 295 5.34 22.06 -7.76
CA ASN A 295 5.08 23.25 -6.93
C ASN A 295 5.10 23.03 -5.40
N HIS A 296 5.36 21.82 -4.88
CA HIS A 296 5.26 21.57 -3.42
C HIS A 296 6.33 20.68 -2.81
N ILE A 297 7.54 20.61 -3.38
CA ILE A 297 8.66 19.95 -2.70
C ILE A 297 9.52 21.04 -2.06
N ALA A 298 9.32 21.26 -0.76
CA ALA A 298 10.30 21.98 0.04
C ALA A 298 11.64 21.24 -0.05
N SER A 299 12.71 22.00 -0.28
CA SER A 299 14.08 21.51 -0.39
C SER A 299 14.47 20.69 0.84
N ASP A 300 14.99 19.48 0.63
CA ASP A 300 15.72 18.74 1.65
C ASP A 300 16.83 19.65 2.22
N VAL A 301 16.62 20.17 3.43
CA VAL A 301 17.63 20.94 4.16
C VAL A 301 18.70 19.97 4.60
N TYR A 302 19.81 19.94 3.88
CA TYR A 302 21.07 19.40 4.38
C TYR A 302 21.47 20.24 5.60
N ILE A 303 21.68 19.59 6.75
CA ILE A 303 22.40 20.22 7.86
C ILE A 303 23.87 20.30 7.45
N THR A 304 24.20 21.29 6.64
CA THR A 304 25.54 21.86 6.58
C THR A 304 25.65 22.88 7.70
N SER A 305 26.71 22.77 8.48
CA SER A 305 27.04 23.65 9.60
C SER A 305 27.03 25.14 9.23
N THR A 306 26.81 25.94 10.29
CA THR A 306 26.94 27.40 10.49
C THR A 306 25.72 28.31 10.26
N ASP A 307 25.37 28.94 11.39
CA ASP A 307 24.75 30.24 11.66
C ASP A 307 23.22 30.37 11.79
N CYS A 308 22.90 31.06 12.89
CA CYS A 308 21.60 31.37 13.47
C CYS A 308 20.68 32.16 12.51
N VAL A 309 19.37 32.04 12.70
CA VAL A 309 18.41 33.15 12.99
C VAL A 309 16.96 32.64 12.89
N GLU A 310 16.24 32.90 14.00
CA GLU A 310 14.82 33.21 14.25
C GLU A 310 13.63 32.46 13.60
N TYR A 311 12.67 32.20 14.49
CA TYR A 311 11.35 31.60 14.29
C TYR A 311 10.38 32.53 13.55
N GLU A 312 9.66 32.00 12.55
CA GLU A 312 8.31 32.48 12.25
C GLU A 312 7.33 31.30 12.04
N HIS A 313 6.20 31.40 12.74
CA HIS A 313 5.05 30.53 12.66
C HIS A 313 4.36 30.66 11.30
N VAL A 314 4.19 29.54 10.58
CA VAL A 314 3.25 29.48 9.45
C VAL A 314 2.36 28.24 9.58
N THR A 315 1.09 28.51 9.85
CA THR A 315 -0.02 27.55 9.84
C THR A 315 -0.45 27.25 8.40
N HIS A 316 -0.21 26.04 7.88
CA HIS A 316 -0.88 25.59 6.66
C HIS A 316 -1.39 24.15 6.75
N GLN A 317 -2.70 24.03 6.51
CA GLN A 317 -3.42 22.80 6.22
C GLN A 317 -2.92 22.22 4.88
N GLU A 318 -2.19 21.11 4.92
CA GLU A 318 -1.77 20.41 3.72
C GLU A 318 -2.79 19.35 3.30
N LYS A 319 -3.28 19.45 2.07
CA LYS A 319 -4.05 18.40 1.41
C LYS A 319 -3.10 17.28 0.99
N PHE A 320 -3.40 16.08 1.46
CA PHE A 320 -2.59 14.87 1.37
C PHE A 320 -2.58 14.30 -0.06
N ILE A 321 -1.39 14.05 -0.63
CA ILE A 321 -1.19 13.19 -1.80
C ILE A 321 -0.70 11.84 -1.29
N SER A 322 -1.51 10.80 -1.48
CA SER A 322 -1.20 9.41 -1.14
C SER A 322 -0.19 8.82 -2.12
N ALA A 323 0.79 8.07 -1.60
CA ALA A 323 1.62 7.18 -2.41
C ALA A 323 0.80 5.94 -2.82
N SER A 324 0.02 6.10 -3.87
CA SER A 324 -0.62 5.01 -4.61
C SER A 324 -0.70 5.42 -6.07
N ILE A 325 0.42 5.39 -6.80
CA ILE A 325 0.40 5.47 -8.26
C ILE A 325 1.46 4.52 -8.83
N PHE A 326 1.00 3.32 -9.19
CA PHE A 326 1.31 2.73 -10.48
C PHE A 326 -0.05 2.59 -11.18
N GLU A 327 -0.55 3.69 -11.75
CA GLU A 327 -1.62 3.65 -12.74
C GLU A 327 -0.96 3.20 -14.06
N GLU A 328 -1.20 1.95 -14.46
CA GLU A 328 -1.34 1.69 -15.89
C GLU A 328 -2.59 2.46 -16.34
N ALA A 329 -2.51 3.13 -17.48
CA ALA A 329 -3.58 3.95 -18.02
C ALA A 329 -4.88 3.13 -18.11
N ASP A 330 -5.83 3.41 -17.24
CA ASP A 330 -7.21 2.99 -17.42
C ASP A 330 -7.73 3.69 -18.67
N ILE A 331 -7.93 2.91 -19.74
CA ILE A 331 -8.76 3.34 -20.85
C ILE A 331 -10.16 3.44 -20.25
N VAL A 332 -10.60 4.67 -19.94
CA VAL A 332 -12.00 4.97 -19.66
C VAL A 332 -12.76 4.64 -20.95
N PRO A 333 -13.60 3.60 -21.00
CA PRO A 333 -14.52 3.46 -22.11
C PRO A 333 -15.48 4.64 -22.01
N ASP A 334 -15.74 5.34 -23.12
CA ASP A 334 -16.87 6.27 -23.18
C ASP A 334 -18.13 5.51 -22.74
N VAL A 335 -18.63 5.81 -21.54
CA VAL A 335 -19.85 5.23 -21.02
C VAL A 335 -20.98 5.85 -21.81
N VAL A 336 -21.44 5.16 -22.85
CA VAL A 336 -22.72 5.44 -23.46
C VAL A 336 -23.77 5.16 -22.38
N GLU A 337 -24.54 6.18 -21.99
CA GLU A 337 -25.72 6.03 -21.14
C GLU A 337 -26.70 5.07 -21.82
N VAL A 338 -26.62 3.79 -21.47
CA VAL A 338 -27.68 2.82 -21.73
C VAL A 338 -28.57 2.84 -20.50
N VAL A 339 -29.51 3.79 -20.48
CA VAL A 339 -30.70 3.69 -19.63
C VAL A 339 -31.51 2.52 -20.17
N THR A 340 -31.30 1.34 -19.58
CA THR A 340 -32.25 0.24 -19.72
C THR A 340 -33.00 0.15 -18.40
N ASP A 341 -34.31 0.43 -18.47
CA ASP A 341 -35.29 0.23 -17.40
C ASP A 341 -35.47 -1.27 -17.12
N ASN A 342 -34.41 -1.93 -16.70
CA ASN A 342 -34.47 -3.28 -16.14
C ASN A 342 -34.10 -3.14 -14.67
N GLU A 343 -35.07 -3.36 -13.80
CA GLU A 343 -34.83 -3.61 -12.38
C GLU A 343 -33.67 -4.61 -12.27
N LEU A 344 -32.51 -4.15 -11.79
CA LEU A 344 -31.36 -5.02 -11.54
C LEU A 344 -31.86 -6.16 -10.63
N PRO A 345 -31.69 -7.44 -11.00
CA PRO A 345 -32.09 -8.55 -10.15
C PRO A 345 -31.07 -8.65 -9.00
N ILE A 346 -31.23 -7.79 -7.99
CA ILE A 346 -30.40 -7.75 -6.77
C ILE A 346 -30.57 -9.04 -5.94
N HIS A 347 -31.53 -9.89 -6.31
CA HIS A 347 -31.92 -11.06 -5.54
C HIS A 347 -31.00 -12.30 -5.66
N ASN A 348 -29.92 -12.28 -6.45
CA ASN A 348 -29.05 -13.46 -6.62
C ASN A 348 -27.54 -13.16 -6.59
N LEU A 349 -27.09 -12.12 -5.89
CA LEU A 349 -25.66 -11.90 -5.68
C LEU A 349 -25.10 -12.98 -4.74
N ASN A 350 -24.02 -13.64 -5.17
CA ASN A 350 -23.28 -14.57 -4.31
C ASN A 350 -22.57 -13.82 -3.16
N GLU A 351 -22.12 -14.54 -2.14
CA GLU A 351 -21.53 -13.92 -0.94
C GLU A 351 -20.35 -12.98 -1.26
N GLN A 352 -19.49 -13.34 -2.22
CA GLN A 352 -18.37 -12.48 -2.63
C GLN A 352 -18.83 -11.24 -3.40
N GLU A 353 -19.91 -11.35 -4.18
CA GLU A 353 -20.51 -10.21 -4.88
C GLU A 353 -21.16 -9.24 -3.93
N GLN A 354 -21.81 -9.73 -2.86
CA GLN A 354 -22.34 -8.86 -1.80
C GLN A 354 -21.21 -8.13 -1.07
N ASP A 355 -20.19 -8.86 -0.62
CA ASP A 355 -19.02 -8.27 0.04
C ASP A 355 -18.26 -7.30 -0.91
N GLY A 356 -18.22 -7.60 -2.21
CA GLY A 356 -17.61 -6.75 -3.24
C GLY A 356 -18.39 -5.45 -3.45
N LEU A 357 -19.71 -5.51 -3.42
CA LEU A 357 -20.58 -4.34 -3.48
C LEU A 357 -20.35 -3.45 -2.26
N GLU A 358 -20.31 -4.05 -1.07
CA GLU A 358 -20.05 -3.32 0.18
C GLU A 358 -18.68 -2.64 0.16
N TYR A 359 -17.65 -3.33 -0.34
CA TYR A 359 -16.31 -2.77 -0.50
C TYR A 359 -16.31 -1.53 -1.42
N ILE A 360 -17.00 -1.60 -2.56
CA ILE A 360 -17.09 -0.48 -3.51
C ILE A 360 -17.90 0.68 -2.92
N ILE A 361 -19.03 0.39 -2.27
CA ILE A 361 -19.85 1.41 -1.60
C ILE A 361 -19.05 2.10 -0.51
N GLY A 362 -18.31 1.34 0.31
CA GLY A 362 -17.45 1.89 1.36
C GLY A 362 -16.30 2.74 0.81
N TYR A 363 -15.81 2.44 -0.39
CA TYR A 363 -14.81 3.25 -1.08
C TYR A 363 -15.38 4.57 -1.63
N ILE A 364 -16.61 4.53 -2.18
CA ILE A 364 -17.27 5.67 -2.81
C ILE A 364 -17.89 6.61 -1.76
N ALA A 365 -18.38 6.08 -0.63
CA ALA A 365 -19.01 6.87 0.42
C ALA A 365 -17.94 7.66 1.21
N PRO A 366 -17.89 9.00 1.13
CA PRO A 366 -17.05 9.78 2.04
C PRO A 366 -17.53 9.58 3.49
N GLU A 367 -16.60 9.69 4.45
CA GLU A 367 -16.66 9.35 5.90
C GLU A 367 -17.88 9.84 6.75
N LYS A 368 -18.96 10.35 6.16
CA LYS A 368 -20.14 10.92 6.84
C LYS A 368 -21.47 10.17 6.58
N ILE A 369 -21.45 8.86 6.36
CA ILE A 369 -22.70 8.07 6.32
C ILE A 369 -22.63 6.99 7.41
N ILE A 370 -23.39 7.20 8.48
CA ILE A 370 -23.63 6.22 9.54
C ILE A 370 -24.53 5.13 8.94
N ILE A 371 -23.96 3.96 8.66
CA ILE A 371 -24.72 2.80 8.20
C ILE A 371 -25.41 2.18 9.43
N ILE A 372 -26.71 2.44 9.59
CA ILE A 372 -27.56 1.76 10.58
C ILE A 372 -27.94 0.40 10.00
N HIS A 373 -27.55 -0.68 10.69
CA HIS A 373 -27.94 -2.05 10.35
C HIS A 373 -29.46 -2.22 10.53
N ASN A 374 -30.19 -2.33 9.41
CA ASN A 374 -31.50 -2.99 9.41
C ASN A 374 -31.79 -3.60 8.04
N HIS A 375 -32.16 -4.88 8.04
CA HIS A 375 -31.88 -5.83 6.95
C HIS A 375 -32.67 -5.69 5.65
N ASN A 376 -33.60 -4.73 5.46
CA ASN A 376 -34.51 -4.77 4.31
C ASN A 376 -34.75 -3.46 3.53
N HIS A 377 -34.09 -2.34 3.83
CA HIS A 377 -34.38 -1.06 3.15
C HIS A 377 -33.18 -0.18 2.80
N LEU A 378 -31.95 -0.73 2.80
CA LEU A 378 -30.72 0.07 2.68
C LEU A 378 -30.58 0.78 1.31
N LEU A 379 -30.98 0.13 0.22
CA LEU A 379 -30.69 0.62 -1.14
C LEU A 379 -31.56 1.80 -1.58
N ILE A 380 -32.85 1.78 -1.19
CA ILE A 380 -33.81 2.85 -1.53
C ILE A 380 -33.46 4.15 -0.80
N MET A 381 -33.07 4.04 0.48
CA MET A 381 -32.60 5.21 1.25
C MET A 381 -31.28 5.76 0.70
N TYR A 382 -30.40 4.91 0.15
CA TYR A 382 -29.11 5.32 -0.40
C TYR A 382 -29.23 6.00 -1.77
N LEU A 383 -30.07 5.47 -2.68
CA LEU A 383 -30.36 6.13 -3.95
C LEU A 383 -30.98 7.51 -3.73
N LEU A 384 -31.91 7.64 -2.77
CA LEU A 384 -32.49 8.93 -2.36
C LEU A 384 -31.45 9.89 -1.77
N ALA A 385 -30.52 9.41 -0.94
CA ALA A 385 -29.48 10.24 -0.31
C ALA A 385 -28.40 10.69 -1.31
N VAL A 386 -28.02 9.83 -2.26
CA VAL A 386 -27.06 10.16 -3.32
C VAL A 386 -27.68 11.14 -4.31
N TYR A 387 -28.95 10.94 -4.72
CA TYR A 387 -29.65 11.89 -5.61
C TYR A 387 -29.82 13.27 -4.95
N THR A 388 -30.15 13.31 -3.66
CA THR A 388 -30.33 14.58 -2.93
C THR A 388 -29.02 15.31 -2.71
N ASN A 389 -27.91 14.62 -2.44
CA ASN A 389 -26.59 15.24 -2.32
C ASN A 389 -26.03 15.72 -3.66
N HIS A 390 -26.21 14.96 -4.74
CA HIS A 390 -25.80 15.39 -6.07
C HIS A 390 -26.59 16.63 -6.53
N LEU A 391 -27.89 16.72 -6.20
CA LEU A 391 -28.69 17.93 -6.40
C LEU A 391 -28.20 19.11 -5.53
N MET A 392 -27.83 18.86 -4.27
CA MET A 392 -27.36 19.90 -3.35
C MET A 392 -25.99 20.44 -3.71
N ASP A 393 -25.07 19.62 -4.22
CA ASP A 393 -23.76 20.09 -4.67
C ASP A 393 -23.86 20.79 -6.04
N SER A 394 -24.81 20.38 -6.89
CA SER A 394 -25.20 21.15 -8.09
C SER A 394 -25.79 22.52 -7.73
N LEU A 395 -26.53 22.62 -6.62
CA LEU A 395 -27.07 23.87 -6.08
C LEU A 395 -26.00 24.75 -5.42
N LYS A 396 -24.94 24.18 -4.83
CA LYS A 396 -23.82 24.95 -4.25
C LYS A 396 -22.89 25.56 -5.29
N GLN A 397 -22.76 24.96 -6.49
CA GLN A 397 -22.04 25.61 -7.60
C GLN A 397 -22.80 26.80 -8.21
N ALA A 398 -24.07 27.01 -7.84
CA ALA A 398 -24.89 28.15 -8.29
C ALA A 398 -24.81 29.39 -7.38
N THR A 399 -23.80 29.54 -6.52
CA THR A 399 -23.57 30.75 -5.71
C THR A 399 -22.97 31.91 -6.50
N LYS A 400 -23.66 32.37 -7.56
CA LYS A 400 -23.35 33.65 -8.23
C LYS A 400 -24.55 34.55 -8.54
N TRP A 401 -25.72 34.30 -7.95
CA TRP A 401 -26.89 35.20 -8.06
C TRP A 401 -27.57 35.45 -6.71
N ASN A 402 -27.01 36.37 -5.94
CA ASN A 402 -27.51 36.83 -4.63
C ASN A 402 -28.75 37.77 -4.73
N LYS A 403 -29.76 37.44 -5.55
CA LYS A 403 -30.94 38.31 -5.74
C LYS A 403 -32.31 37.62 -5.83
N PHE A 404 -32.43 36.35 -5.42
CA PHE A 404 -33.70 35.61 -5.54
C PHE A 404 -34.51 35.46 -4.25
N PHE A 405 -34.02 35.95 -3.11
CA PHE A 405 -34.74 35.84 -1.82
C PHE A 405 -35.69 37.00 -1.50
N LEU A 406 -36.10 37.79 -2.49
CA LEU A 406 -37.05 38.89 -2.30
C LEU A 406 -38.28 38.81 -3.22
N ILE A 407 -38.80 37.61 -3.49
CA ILE A 407 -40.14 37.42 -4.09
C ILE A 407 -40.78 36.15 -3.49
N SER A 408 -40.93 36.09 -2.17
CA SER A 408 -41.79 35.08 -1.51
C SER A 408 -43.02 35.69 -0.82
N THR A 409 -43.29 36.97 -1.04
CA THR A 409 -44.42 37.69 -0.40
C THR A 409 -45.34 38.41 -1.38
N LYS A 410 -45.35 38.02 -2.66
CA LYS A 410 -46.36 38.46 -3.65
C LYS A 410 -46.52 37.45 -4.79
N MET A 411 -47.09 36.28 -4.52
CA MET A 411 -47.74 35.45 -5.55
C MET A 411 -48.92 34.68 -4.96
N GLU A 412 -49.84 35.43 -4.36
CA GLU A 412 -51.17 34.93 -3.95
C GLU A 412 -52.24 35.16 -5.04
N ASN A 413 -51.84 35.46 -6.28
CA ASN A 413 -52.79 35.59 -7.38
C ASN A 413 -52.12 35.16 -8.67
N LEU A 414 -52.58 34.04 -9.25
CA LEU A 414 -52.73 33.82 -10.70
C LEU A 414 -53.27 32.40 -10.96
N ASN A 415 -54.60 32.29 -11.07
CA ASN A 415 -55.28 31.20 -11.76
C ASN A 415 -54.85 31.18 -13.24
N LYS A 416 -54.08 30.18 -13.67
CA LYS A 416 -53.88 29.86 -15.10
C LYS A 416 -53.86 28.34 -15.35
N PRO A 417 -54.45 27.86 -16.46
CA PRO A 417 -54.61 26.43 -16.75
C PRO A 417 -53.28 25.75 -17.16
N PRO A 418 -53.22 24.40 -17.08
CA PRO A 418 -51.98 23.63 -17.21
C PRO A 418 -51.58 23.50 -18.69
N GLY A 419 -50.91 24.52 -19.21
CA GLY A 419 -50.35 24.49 -20.57
C GLY A 419 -49.23 25.49 -20.82
N SER A 420 -48.86 26.34 -19.84
CA SER A 420 -47.88 27.42 -20.04
C SER A 420 -46.75 27.44 -19.02
N TRP A 421 -46.41 26.32 -18.40
CA TRP A 421 -45.33 26.23 -17.41
C TRP A 421 -44.04 25.72 -18.06
N LYS A 422 -42.88 26.30 -17.70
CA LYS A 422 -41.57 25.77 -18.10
C LYS A 422 -41.36 24.37 -17.45
N PRO A 423 -40.70 23.42 -18.14
CA PRO A 423 -40.59 22.01 -17.71
C PRO A 423 -40.08 21.81 -16.28
N SER A 424 -39.20 22.70 -15.82
CA SER A 424 -38.65 22.68 -14.47
C SER A 424 -39.70 22.82 -13.37
N LEU A 425 -40.74 23.66 -13.56
CA LEU A 425 -41.76 23.88 -12.53
C LEU A 425 -42.76 22.72 -12.41
N ALA A 426 -42.96 21.94 -13.48
CA ALA A 426 -43.81 20.74 -13.47
C ALA A 426 -43.14 19.60 -12.68
N ILE A 427 -41.82 19.46 -12.80
CA ILE A 427 -41.01 18.48 -12.06
C ILE A 427 -41.02 18.79 -10.56
N TYR A 428 -40.90 20.06 -10.17
CA TYR A 428 -41.00 20.45 -8.75
C TYR A 428 -42.38 20.17 -8.14
N LYS A 429 -43.47 20.30 -8.92
CA LYS A 429 -44.83 19.98 -8.45
C LYS A 429 -45.05 18.47 -8.33
N LEU A 430 -44.47 17.67 -9.23
CA LEU A 430 -44.50 16.19 -9.19
C LEU A 430 -43.72 15.63 -7.98
N ILE A 431 -42.55 16.19 -7.70
CA ILE A 431 -41.74 15.82 -6.54
C ILE A 431 -42.45 16.21 -5.23
N PHE A 432 -43.06 17.40 -5.18
CA PHE A 432 -43.79 17.85 -3.98
C PHE A 432 -45.07 17.02 -3.74
N LEU A 433 -45.83 16.65 -4.79
CA LEU A 433 -47.00 15.77 -4.65
C LEU A 433 -46.60 14.35 -4.23
N ASN A 434 -45.51 13.79 -4.76
CA ASN A 434 -45.06 12.45 -4.37
C ASN A 434 -44.55 12.40 -2.93
N ILE A 435 -43.81 13.42 -2.48
CA ILE A 435 -43.39 13.54 -1.07
C ILE A 435 -44.61 13.66 -0.14
N GLN A 436 -45.64 14.40 -0.55
CA GLN A 436 -46.86 14.56 0.23
C GLN A 436 -47.72 13.29 0.26
N THR A 437 -47.68 12.47 -0.79
CA THR A 437 -48.41 11.19 -0.87
C THR A 437 -47.73 10.11 -0.04
N ILE A 438 -46.39 10.09 0.02
CA ILE A 438 -45.59 9.12 0.79
C ILE A 438 -45.58 9.44 2.30
N LEU A 439 -45.72 10.71 2.69
CA LEU A 439 -45.74 11.14 4.09
C LEU A 439 -47.16 11.21 4.71
N LEU A 440 -48.24 11.13 3.92
CA LEU A 440 -49.63 11.23 4.39
C LEU A 440 -50.52 10.03 4.01
N GLU A 441 -49.96 8.81 3.90
CA GLU A 441 -50.80 7.62 4.09
C GLU A 441 -51.09 7.46 5.59
N PRO A 442 -52.36 7.62 6.04
CA PRO A 442 -52.70 7.41 7.44
C PRO A 442 -52.88 5.91 7.72
N LEU A 443 -52.42 5.51 8.90
CA LEU A 443 -52.93 4.42 9.72
C LEU A 443 -54.47 4.31 9.65
N GLN A 444 -55.06 3.61 8.67
CA GLN A 444 -56.46 3.16 8.70
C GLN A 444 -56.67 1.88 7.88
N SER A 445 -56.66 0.73 8.57
CA SER A 445 -57.58 -0.41 8.41
C SER A 445 -56.98 -1.70 9.00
N LYS A 446 -57.02 -1.79 10.33
CA LYS A 446 -57.16 -3.07 11.03
C LYS A 446 -58.42 -2.96 11.89
N GLU A 447 -59.55 -3.30 11.29
CA GLU A 447 -60.71 -3.82 12.01
C GLU A 447 -61.24 -5.03 11.24
N TYR A 448 -61.32 -6.14 11.99
CA TYR A 448 -61.78 -7.50 11.68
C TYR A 448 -60.92 -8.40 10.79
#